data_AF-A0A7Y4VD75-F1
#
_entry.id   AF-A0A7Y4VD75-F1
#
_cell.length_a   1.000
_cell.length_b   1.000
_cell.length_c   1.000
_cell.angle_alpha   90.00
_cell.angle_beta   90.00
_cell.angle_gamma   90.00
#
_symmetry.space_group_name_H-M   'P 1'
#
loop_
_entity.id
_entity.type
_entity.pdbx_description
1 polymer ?
#
loop_
_entity_poly.entity_id
_entity_poly.type
_entity_poly.pdbx_seq_one_letter_code
_entity_poly.pdbx_strand_id
1 'polypeptide(L)'
;MKYPSLIRLTVVGFVMCASAKSSFGAVLYQDNFDAGTSAGAWTAVLSHADASANFAFDYGTVLGIPSAPNSGGSTIGMRFLANQSAGVQQGISASPNGQSFTGDFTIRFDMWLNYNGPVGNPGGLPGGSGSTQVGSFGWGTSGASAQWAGSSSSIMFGATGDGGSASDYRLYRNNALVAAGPAYAAGSLNNTAVYYTGLFGGQAAPAAQIGLFPGQTGVTDPGTLGFKWRDVVVQKTGTILTWSVDGNLIATGDSAAATLSGDNIFFGIFDINASSSTDVNDHLITAVYDNIVVTQVPEPTAALLGGVGLSMMIGSLRRRRS
;
A
#
# COMPACT_ATOMS: atom_id res chain seq x y z
N MET A 1 18.66 -77.02 20.57
CA MET A 1 18.67 -76.42 19.22
C MET A 1 17.45 -75.53 19.10
N LYS A 2 17.67 -74.21 18.96
CA LYS A 2 16.65 -73.18 18.73
C LYS A 2 16.43 -73.03 17.22
N TYR A 3 15.20 -72.78 16.76
CA TYR A 3 14.74 -71.49 16.21
C TYR A 3 13.23 -71.55 15.85
N PRO A 4 12.46 -70.45 16.03
CA PRO A 4 11.00 -70.43 15.97
C PRO A 4 10.41 -69.91 14.64
N SER A 5 9.09 -70.03 14.54
CA SER A 5 8.19 -69.60 13.45
C SER A 5 8.35 -68.13 12.99
N LEU A 6 8.11 -67.89 11.70
CA LEU A 6 7.92 -66.54 11.13
C LEU A 6 6.49 -66.38 10.62
N ILE A 7 5.70 -65.58 11.34
CA ILE A 7 4.44 -65.00 10.88
C ILE A 7 4.78 -63.90 9.87
N ARG A 8 4.24 -63.99 8.65
CA ARG A 8 4.33 -62.92 7.64
C ARG A 8 3.19 -61.92 7.85
N LEU A 9 3.52 -60.71 8.30
CA LEU A 9 2.62 -59.57 8.36
C LEU A 9 2.67 -58.83 7.00
N THR A 10 1.58 -58.85 6.25
CA THR A 10 1.45 -58.09 5.00
C THR A 10 0.90 -56.71 5.32
N VAL A 11 1.74 -55.67 5.25
CA VAL A 11 1.32 -54.28 5.34
C VAL A 11 0.99 -53.77 3.93
N VAL A 12 -0.29 -53.50 3.67
CA VAL A 12 -0.74 -52.80 2.47
C VAL A 12 -0.52 -51.30 2.68
N GLY A 13 0.51 -50.74 2.06
CA GLY A 13 0.80 -49.31 2.08
C GLY A 13 -0.04 -48.57 1.04
N PHE A 14 -1.01 -47.79 1.50
CA PHE A 14 -1.72 -46.80 0.69
C PHE A 14 -0.74 -45.67 0.32
N VAL A 15 -0.42 -45.52 -0.97
CA VAL A 15 0.37 -44.39 -1.47
C VAL A 15 -0.58 -43.22 -1.67
N MET A 16 -0.65 -42.31 -0.69
CA MET A 16 -1.21 -40.98 -0.94
C MET A 16 -0.18 -40.15 -1.70
N CYS A 17 -0.50 -39.84 -2.95
CA CYS A 17 0.27 -38.92 -3.77
C CYS A 17 -0.06 -37.48 -3.33
N ALA A 18 0.65 -36.96 -2.32
CA ALA A 18 0.57 -35.56 -1.96
C ALA A 18 1.33 -34.73 -3.01
N SER A 19 0.58 -34.03 -3.87
CA SER A 19 1.12 -33.00 -4.75
C SER A 19 1.74 -31.88 -3.90
N ALA A 20 3.04 -31.63 -4.02
CA ALA A 20 3.70 -30.47 -3.45
C ALA A 20 3.13 -29.20 -4.12
N LYS A 21 2.18 -28.55 -3.47
CA LYS A 21 1.73 -27.22 -3.86
C LYS A 21 2.82 -26.24 -3.43
N SER A 22 3.34 -25.45 -4.37
CA SER A 22 4.06 -24.22 -4.04
C SER A 22 3.17 -23.42 -3.10
N SER A 23 3.61 -23.22 -1.85
CA SER A 23 2.85 -22.54 -0.83
C SER A 23 2.87 -21.03 -1.09
N PHE A 24 2.07 -20.54 -2.03
CA PHE A 24 1.72 -19.12 -2.02
C PHE A 24 0.94 -18.82 -0.73
N GLY A 25 1.21 -17.67 -0.12
CA GLY A 25 0.48 -17.19 1.05
C GLY A 25 -1.02 -17.13 0.80
N ALA A 26 -1.84 -17.49 1.80
CA ALA A 26 -3.29 -17.39 1.68
C ALA A 26 -3.71 -15.91 1.52
N VAL A 27 -4.62 -15.62 0.58
CA VAL A 27 -5.25 -14.30 0.49
C VAL A 27 -6.19 -14.15 1.68
N LEU A 28 -5.92 -13.16 2.52
CA LEU A 28 -6.70 -12.84 3.72
C LEU A 28 -7.83 -11.87 3.39
N TYR A 29 -7.58 -10.94 2.47
CA TYR A 29 -8.54 -9.94 2.03
C TYR A 29 -8.16 -9.44 0.64
N GLN A 30 -9.16 -9.09 -0.17
CA GLN A 30 -8.95 -8.36 -1.42
C GLN A 30 -10.16 -7.49 -1.77
N ASP A 31 -9.90 -6.35 -2.40
CA ASP A 31 -10.92 -5.50 -3.01
C ASP A 31 -10.31 -4.76 -4.21
N ASN A 32 -10.90 -4.96 -5.38
CA ASN A 32 -10.53 -4.29 -6.64
C ASN A 32 -11.56 -3.24 -7.05
N PHE A 33 -12.58 -2.98 -6.23
CA PHE A 33 -13.59 -1.92 -6.42
C PHE A 33 -14.51 -2.05 -7.65
N ASP A 34 -14.17 -2.87 -8.63
CA ASP A 34 -14.86 -3.05 -9.92
C ASP A 34 -16.34 -3.43 -9.80
N ALA A 35 -16.72 -4.10 -8.71
CA ALA A 35 -18.11 -4.47 -8.46
C ALA A 35 -19.00 -3.27 -8.13
N GLY A 36 -18.43 -2.11 -7.78
CA GLY A 36 -19.16 -0.91 -7.41
C GLY A 36 -19.86 -0.98 -6.05
N THR A 37 -19.61 -2.04 -5.27
CA THR A 37 -20.30 -2.31 -3.99
C THR A 37 -19.46 -2.03 -2.75
N SER A 38 -18.20 -1.62 -2.92
CA SER A 38 -17.24 -1.48 -1.81
C SER A 38 -17.62 -0.41 -0.79
N ALA A 39 -18.53 0.50 -1.12
CA ALA A 39 -19.11 1.44 -0.15
C ALA A 39 -19.80 0.76 1.04
N GLY A 40 -20.29 -0.49 0.90
CA GLY A 40 -20.82 -1.28 2.02
C GLY A 40 -19.75 -2.04 2.81
N ALA A 41 -18.54 -2.19 2.26
CA ALA A 41 -17.45 -2.96 2.82
C ALA A 41 -16.36 -2.10 3.48
N TRP A 42 -16.43 -0.78 3.34
CA TRP A 42 -15.47 0.18 3.89
C TRP A 42 -16.15 1.27 4.70
N THR A 43 -15.46 1.79 5.71
CA THR A 43 -15.90 2.97 6.46
C THR A 43 -14.83 4.03 6.39
N ALA A 44 -15.18 5.21 5.89
CA ALA A 44 -14.34 6.40 5.95
C ALA A 44 -14.58 7.19 7.24
N VAL A 45 -13.50 7.61 7.89
CA VAL A 45 -13.52 8.50 9.04
C VAL A 45 -12.72 9.74 8.70
N LEU A 46 -13.33 10.90 8.96
CA LEU A 46 -12.80 12.21 8.64
C LEU A 46 -12.31 12.88 9.92
N SER A 47 -11.21 13.62 9.86
CA SER A 47 -10.82 14.50 10.98
C SER A 47 -11.63 15.81 10.99
N HIS A 48 -12.10 16.25 9.82
CA HIS A 48 -12.90 17.46 9.61
C HIS A 48 -13.86 17.27 8.42
N ALA A 49 -14.86 18.13 8.29
CA ALA A 49 -15.96 17.93 7.33
C ALA A 49 -15.58 18.07 5.84
N ASP A 50 -14.46 18.72 5.51
CA ASP A 50 -14.07 19.06 4.14
C ASP A 50 -13.13 18.00 3.56
N ALA A 51 -13.64 16.77 3.50
CA ALA A 51 -12.98 15.61 2.93
C ALA A 51 -14.03 14.62 2.41
N SER A 52 -13.65 13.75 1.48
CA SER A 52 -14.55 12.72 0.95
C SER A 52 -13.82 11.49 0.46
N ALA A 53 -14.54 10.37 0.43
CA ALA A 53 -14.10 9.10 -0.14
C ALA A 53 -15.12 8.60 -1.16
N ASN A 54 -14.65 8.02 -2.26
CA ASN A 54 -15.47 7.31 -3.23
C ASN A 54 -14.86 5.92 -3.44
N PHE A 55 -15.61 4.86 -3.14
CA PHE A 55 -15.15 3.47 -3.16
C PHE A 55 -15.41 2.74 -4.49
N ALA A 56 -15.78 3.48 -5.54
CA ALA A 56 -16.00 2.96 -6.89
C ALA A 56 -15.84 4.10 -7.91
N PHE A 57 -14.74 4.83 -7.81
CA PHE A 57 -14.46 6.01 -8.60
C PHE A 57 -13.85 5.65 -9.95
N ASP A 58 -14.48 6.07 -11.05
CA ASP A 58 -13.93 5.95 -12.40
C ASP A 58 -12.84 7.01 -12.64
N TYR A 59 -11.61 6.68 -12.25
CA TYR A 59 -10.45 7.55 -12.41
C TYR A 59 -10.04 7.74 -13.86
N GLY A 60 -10.43 6.82 -14.75
CA GLY A 60 -10.12 6.89 -16.17
C GLY A 60 -10.95 7.96 -16.88
N THR A 61 -12.27 7.88 -16.75
CA THR A 61 -13.17 8.84 -17.39
C THR A 61 -13.10 10.23 -16.75
N VAL A 62 -13.01 10.29 -15.41
CA VAL A 62 -13.11 11.57 -14.69
C VAL A 62 -11.77 12.30 -14.63
N LEU A 63 -10.65 11.59 -14.44
CA LEU A 63 -9.33 12.20 -14.27
C LEU A 63 -8.38 11.95 -15.43
N GLY A 64 -8.73 11.11 -16.41
CA GLY A 64 -7.83 10.75 -17.51
C GLY A 64 -6.64 9.89 -17.05
N ILE A 65 -6.76 9.20 -15.91
CA ILE A 65 -5.73 8.31 -15.38
C ILE A 65 -5.82 6.94 -16.11
N PRO A 66 -4.72 6.37 -16.61
CA PRO A 66 -4.75 5.07 -17.27
C PRO A 66 -5.16 3.96 -16.28
N SER A 67 -5.64 2.82 -16.77
CA SER A 67 -5.93 1.64 -15.95
C SER A 67 -4.73 1.26 -15.08
N ALA A 68 -4.99 0.90 -13.80
CA ALA A 68 -3.95 0.39 -12.92
C ALA A 68 -3.35 -0.92 -13.47
N PRO A 69 -2.04 -1.21 -13.27
CA PRO A 69 -1.39 -2.38 -13.84
C PRO A 69 -2.07 -3.73 -13.52
N ASN A 70 -2.71 -3.84 -12.35
CA ASN A 70 -3.34 -5.08 -11.90
C ASN A 70 -4.88 -5.09 -12.03
N SER A 71 -5.49 -4.08 -12.67
CA SER A 71 -6.97 -3.93 -12.73
C SER A 71 -7.64 -4.72 -13.87
N GLY A 72 -6.87 -5.48 -14.65
CA GLY A 72 -7.40 -6.15 -15.86
C GLY A 72 -7.96 -5.19 -16.92
N GLY A 73 -7.57 -3.91 -16.87
CA GLY A 73 -8.03 -2.86 -17.78
C GLY A 73 -9.14 -1.98 -17.22
N SER A 74 -9.67 -2.28 -16.02
CA SER A 74 -10.61 -1.41 -15.33
C SER A 74 -9.98 -0.06 -14.93
N THR A 75 -10.82 0.95 -14.76
CA THR A 75 -10.46 2.27 -14.24
C THR A 75 -11.25 2.65 -12.98
N ILE A 76 -11.79 1.65 -12.28
CA ILE A 76 -12.57 1.84 -11.05
C ILE A 76 -11.66 1.61 -9.84
N GLY A 77 -11.62 2.55 -8.91
CA GLY A 77 -10.82 2.43 -7.69
C GLY A 77 -11.37 3.23 -6.52
N MET A 78 -10.65 3.21 -5.40
CA MET A 78 -10.96 4.03 -4.24
C MET A 78 -10.25 5.38 -4.32
N ARG A 79 -10.99 6.48 -4.23
CA ARG A 79 -10.48 7.85 -4.26
C ARG A 79 -10.71 8.57 -2.94
N PHE A 80 -9.74 9.40 -2.54
CA PHE A 80 -9.87 10.33 -1.41
C PHE A 80 -9.57 11.78 -1.79
N LEU A 81 -10.29 12.70 -1.16
CA LEU A 81 -10.06 14.14 -1.19
C LEU A 81 -9.99 14.69 0.22
N ALA A 82 -9.12 15.67 0.46
CA ALA A 82 -9.06 16.43 1.71
C ALA A 82 -8.85 17.92 1.43
N ASN A 83 -9.34 18.76 2.34
CA ASN A 83 -9.09 20.20 2.39
C ASN A 83 -9.31 20.93 1.05
N GLN A 84 -10.47 20.72 0.44
CA GLN A 84 -10.83 21.34 -0.82
C GLN A 84 -11.21 22.82 -0.65
N SER A 85 -11.75 23.21 0.51
CA SER A 85 -12.31 24.55 0.74
C SER A 85 -12.13 25.12 2.14
N ALA A 86 -11.88 24.30 3.16
CA ALA A 86 -11.89 24.74 4.55
C ALA A 86 -10.63 25.53 4.95
N GLY A 87 -9.49 25.26 4.31
CA GLY A 87 -8.23 25.94 4.60
C GLY A 87 -7.65 25.58 5.96
N VAL A 88 -7.76 24.31 6.36
CA VAL A 88 -7.22 23.82 7.64
C VAL A 88 -6.55 22.46 7.44
N GLN A 89 -5.57 22.15 8.28
CA GLN A 89 -4.96 20.82 8.31
C GLN A 89 -6.01 19.78 8.67
N GLN A 90 -6.20 18.79 7.81
CA GLN A 90 -7.21 17.77 7.98
C GLN A 90 -6.88 16.53 7.15
N GLY A 91 -7.61 15.45 7.38
CA GLY A 91 -7.41 14.22 6.66
C GLY A 91 -8.60 13.30 6.75
N ILE A 92 -8.57 12.30 5.89
CA ILE A 92 -9.56 11.24 5.80
C ILE A 92 -8.83 9.91 5.62
N SER A 93 -9.35 8.87 6.26
CA SER A 93 -8.90 7.51 6.03
C SER A 93 -10.09 6.57 6.03
N ALA A 94 -10.02 5.48 5.27
CA ALA A 94 -10.98 4.39 5.34
C ALA A 94 -10.31 3.07 5.70
N SER A 95 -11.06 2.24 6.43
CA SER A 95 -10.69 0.88 6.80
C SER A 95 -11.76 -0.11 6.35
N PRO A 96 -11.39 -1.34 5.98
CA PRO A 96 -12.37 -2.36 5.61
C PRO A 96 -13.12 -2.85 6.84
N ASN A 97 -14.44 -3.02 6.70
CA ASN A 97 -15.36 -3.31 7.79
C ASN A 97 -15.12 -4.72 8.37
N GLY A 98 -15.04 -4.81 9.69
CA GLY A 98 -14.92 -6.08 10.41
C GLY A 98 -13.62 -6.86 10.17
N GLN A 99 -12.62 -6.24 9.55
CA GLN A 99 -11.33 -6.88 9.29
C GLN A 99 -10.33 -6.67 10.43
N SER A 100 -9.44 -7.64 10.57
CA SER A 100 -8.34 -7.65 11.53
C SER A 100 -7.24 -8.55 10.98
N PHE A 101 -6.03 -8.01 10.83
CA PHE A 101 -4.89 -8.68 10.23
C PHE A 101 -3.79 -8.86 11.27
N THR A 102 -3.54 -10.10 11.66
CA THR A 102 -2.55 -10.47 12.68
C THR A 102 -1.50 -11.42 12.11
N GLY A 103 -0.42 -11.65 12.86
CA GLY A 103 0.73 -12.40 12.38
C GLY A 103 1.52 -11.66 11.29
N ASP A 104 2.15 -12.43 10.41
CA ASP A 104 2.95 -11.92 9.31
C ASP A 104 2.13 -11.90 8.02
N PHE A 105 2.14 -10.76 7.34
CA PHE A 105 1.34 -10.54 6.15
C PHE A 105 1.96 -9.46 5.27
N THR A 106 1.47 -9.40 4.04
CA THR A 106 1.79 -8.36 3.08
C THR A 106 0.49 -7.68 2.66
N ILE A 107 0.50 -6.35 2.64
CA ILE A 107 -0.51 -5.51 1.98
C ILE A 107 0.13 -5.07 0.67
N ARG A 108 -0.53 -5.33 -0.46
CA ARG A 108 -0.10 -4.89 -1.78
C ARG A 108 -1.26 -4.17 -2.47
N PHE A 109 -0.96 -3.07 -3.16
CA PHE A 109 -1.95 -2.26 -3.86
C PHE A 109 -1.28 -1.37 -4.91
N ASP A 110 -2.08 -0.92 -5.87
CA ASP A 110 -1.69 0.10 -6.83
C ASP A 110 -2.06 1.48 -6.26
N MET A 111 -1.10 2.41 -6.26
CA MET A 111 -1.30 3.78 -5.78
C MET A 111 -1.04 4.79 -6.88
N TRP A 112 -1.94 5.77 -7.01
CA TRP A 112 -1.76 6.95 -7.84
C TRP A 112 -1.95 8.21 -7.01
N LEU A 113 -0.91 9.05 -6.95
CA LEU A 113 -1.00 10.39 -6.36
C LEU A 113 -1.13 11.41 -7.47
N ASN A 114 -2.17 12.25 -7.36
CA ASN A 114 -2.52 13.25 -8.36
C ASN A 114 -2.65 14.62 -7.68
N TYR A 115 -2.41 15.67 -8.45
CA TYR A 115 -2.60 17.05 -8.00
C TYR A 115 -2.92 17.96 -9.18
N ASN A 116 -3.40 19.17 -8.90
CA ASN A 116 -3.70 20.17 -9.92
C ASN A 116 -2.42 20.78 -10.51
N GLY A 117 -2.52 21.23 -11.76
CA GLY A 117 -1.40 21.79 -12.48
C GLY A 117 -1.08 23.24 -12.11
N PRO A 118 0.04 23.79 -12.61
CA PRO A 118 1.08 23.09 -13.38
C PRO A 118 1.73 21.96 -12.56
N VAL A 119 2.02 20.82 -13.21
CA VAL A 119 2.60 19.63 -12.56
C VAL A 119 3.98 19.93 -11.97
N GLY A 120 4.74 20.74 -12.70
CA GLY A 120 5.97 21.38 -12.25
C GLY A 120 6.12 22.67 -13.02
N ASN A 121 6.60 23.72 -12.36
CA ASN A 121 6.72 25.03 -12.98
C ASN A 121 8.18 25.31 -13.42
N PRO A 122 8.43 25.86 -14.64
CA PRO A 122 9.67 26.55 -14.94
C PRO A 122 9.89 27.74 -13.98
N GLY A 123 10.51 27.44 -12.84
CA GLY A 123 10.63 28.34 -11.68
C GLY A 123 10.96 27.60 -10.38
N GLY A 124 10.86 26.27 -10.36
CA GLY A 124 11.31 25.42 -9.25
C GLY A 124 10.30 25.27 -8.12
N LEU A 125 9.02 25.61 -8.36
CA LEU A 125 7.94 25.29 -7.43
C LEU A 125 7.34 23.92 -7.82
N PRO A 126 7.32 22.95 -6.89
CA PRO A 126 6.66 21.67 -7.09
C PRO A 126 5.14 21.86 -7.06
N GLY A 127 4.47 21.55 -8.19
CA GLY A 127 3.02 21.50 -8.30
C GLY A 127 2.25 22.82 -8.33
N GLY A 128 0.92 22.69 -8.47
CA GLY A 128 -0.04 23.77 -8.52
C GLY A 128 -0.45 24.30 -7.14
N SER A 129 -1.41 25.24 -7.12
CA SER A 129 -1.93 25.80 -5.86
C SER A 129 -2.45 24.69 -4.94
N GLY A 130 -1.92 24.59 -3.72
CA GLY A 130 -2.39 23.64 -2.71
C GLY A 130 -2.04 22.16 -2.98
N SER A 131 -1.18 21.85 -3.95
CA SER A 131 -0.89 20.47 -4.38
C SER A 131 -0.28 19.56 -3.30
N THR A 132 0.37 20.14 -2.29
CA THR A 132 1.14 19.40 -1.29
C THR A 132 0.24 18.74 -0.25
N GLN A 133 -0.36 17.62 -0.65
CA GLN A 133 -1.08 16.69 0.23
C GLN A 133 -0.41 15.32 0.23
N VAL A 134 -0.70 14.52 1.26
CA VAL A 134 -0.02 13.25 1.53
C VAL A 134 -1.01 12.11 1.36
N GLY A 135 -0.79 11.25 0.37
CA GLY A 135 -1.46 9.95 0.30
C GLY A 135 -0.93 9.06 1.43
N SER A 136 -1.83 8.45 2.21
CA SER A 136 -1.50 7.69 3.40
C SER A 136 -2.09 6.29 3.43
N PHE A 137 -1.40 5.39 4.11
CA PHE A 137 -1.83 4.01 4.32
C PHE A 137 -1.07 3.41 5.49
N GLY A 138 -1.54 2.27 6.01
CA GLY A 138 -0.84 1.62 7.10
C GLY A 138 -1.64 0.53 7.79
N TRP A 139 -1.19 0.18 8.99
CA TRP A 139 -1.76 -0.90 9.78
C TRP A 139 -1.72 -0.58 11.28
N GLY A 140 -2.64 -1.20 12.03
CA GLY A 140 -2.70 -1.13 13.48
C GLY A 140 -3.76 -0.17 14.00
N THR A 141 -4.69 0.25 13.13
CA THR A 141 -5.85 1.06 13.53
C THR A 141 -7.06 0.19 13.85
N SER A 142 -7.97 0.67 14.69
CA SER A 142 -9.33 0.12 14.80
C SER A 142 -10.26 0.57 13.68
N GLY A 143 -9.89 1.62 12.94
CA GLY A 143 -10.76 2.29 11.97
C GLY A 143 -11.77 3.26 12.60
N ALA A 144 -11.77 3.46 13.92
CA ALA A 144 -12.73 4.34 14.60
C ALA A 144 -12.36 5.83 14.54
N SER A 145 -11.10 6.14 14.25
CA SER A 145 -10.57 7.51 14.15
C SER A 145 -9.79 7.67 12.86
N ALA A 146 -9.89 8.86 12.25
CA ALA A 146 -9.11 9.20 11.06
C ALA A 146 -7.61 9.06 11.33
N GLN A 147 -6.87 8.54 10.34
CA GLN A 147 -5.42 8.42 10.38
C GLN A 147 -4.80 9.52 9.51
N TRP A 148 -4.21 10.52 10.15
CA TRP A 148 -3.66 11.71 9.49
C TRP A 148 -2.57 12.36 10.35
N ALA A 149 -1.91 13.40 9.83
CA ALA A 149 -0.76 14.02 10.51
C ALA A 149 -1.03 14.52 11.93
N GLY A 150 -2.24 14.98 12.23
CA GLY A 150 -2.61 15.50 13.56
C GLY A 150 -3.10 14.44 14.55
N SER A 151 -3.55 13.28 14.05
CA SER A 151 -4.00 12.16 14.89
C SER A 151 -3.81 10.83 14.16
N SER A 152 -3.04 9.93 14.73
CA SER A 152 -2.89 8.55 14.28
C SER A 152 -2.68 7.59 15.45
N SER A 153 -3.22 6.40 15.29
CA SER A 153 -3.21 5.30 16.26
C SER A 153 -2.82 3.99 15.56
N SER A 154 -1.86 4.11 14.63
CA SER A 154 -1.37 3.08 13.71
C SER A 154 0.12 3.31 13.43
N ILE A 155 0.74 2.35 12.72
CA ILE A 155 1.92 2.64 11.90
C ILE A 155 1.41 3.17 10.57
N MET A 156 1.60 4.47 10.32
CA MET A 156 1.13 5.14 9.11
C MET A 156 2.30 5.55 8.24
N PHE A 157 2.27 5.14 6.98
CA PHE A 157 3.17 5.61 5.94
C PHE A 157 2.46 6.63 5.06
N GLY A 158 3.22 7.45 4.35
CA GLY A 158 2.65 8.33 3.34
C GLY A 158 3.69 9.06 2.51
N ALA A 159 3.26 9.53 1.34
CA ALA A 159 4.08 10.30 0.42
C ALA A 159 3.32 11.52 -0.13
N THR A 160 4.03 12.62 -0.37
CA THR A 160 3.52 13.69 -1.25
C THR A 160 3.64 13.26 -2.71
N GLY A 161 2.71 13.75 -3.55
CA GLY A 161 2.76 13.52 -4.99
C GLY A 161 3.70 14.50 -5.70
N ASP A 162 3.80 15.73 -5.21
CA ASP A 162 4.41 16.88 -5.88
C ASP A 162 5.86 17.18 -5.47
N GLY A 163 6.29 16.76 -4.27
CA GLY A 163 7.60 17.10 -3.71
C GLY A 163 7.64 18.46 -2.99
N GLY A 164 6.48 19.05 -2.68
CA GLY A 164 6.38 20.38 -2.07
C GLY A 164 6.66 20.44 -0.57
N SER A 165 7.11 19.35 0.04
CA SER A 165 7.37 19.28 1.47
C SER A 165 8.85 19.06 1.78
N ALA A 166 9.32 19.55 2.92
CA ALA A 166 10.60 19.08 3.46
C ALA A 166 10.51 17.62 3.98
N SER A 167 9.30 17.07 4.05
CA SER A 167 9.00 15.72 4.50
C SER A 167 8.01 15.06 3.53
N ASP A 168 8.50 14.69 2.35
CA ASP A 168 7.71 14.04 1.31
C ASP A 168 7.39 12.60 1.69
N TYR A 169 8.40 11.84 2.11
CA TYR A 169 8.26 10.48 2.61
C TYR A 169 8.07 10.48 4.12
N ARG A 170 7.00 9.84 4.59
CA ARG A 170 6.57 9.90 5.98
C ARG A 170 6.33 8.52 6.57
N LEU A 171 6.77 8.38 7.80
CA LEU A 171 6.39 7.32 8.73
C LEU A 171 5.92 8.00 10.02
N TYR A 172 4.70 7.72 10.45
CA TYR A 172 4.16 8.13 11.74
C TYR A 172 4.07 6.93 12.66
N ARG A 173 4.42 7.18 13.92
CA ARG A 173 4.27 6.26 15.04
C ARG A 173 3.95 7.07 16.29
N ASN A 174 3.01 6.62 17.11
CA ASN A 174 2.58 7.34 18.32
C ASN A 174 2.12 8.78 18.04
N ASN A 175 1.35 8.97 16.97
CA ASN A 175 0.89 10.28 16.54
C ASN A 175 2.01 11.30 16.27
N ALA A 176 3.21 10.83 15.92
CA ALA A 176 4.35 11.69 15.65
C ALA A 176 5.06 11.23 14.38
N LEU A 177 5.48 12.21 13.57
CA LEU A 177 6.34 11.95 12.42
C LEU A 177 7.71 11.45 12.93
N VAL A 178 8.13 10.30 12.44
CA VAL A 178 9.45 9.75 12.70
C VAL A 178 10.47 10.60 11.94
N ALA A 179 11.47 11.11 12.67
CA ALA A 179 12.53 11.95 12.14
C ALA A 179 13.41 11.20 11.13
N ALA A 180 14.14 11.97 10.31
CA ALA A 180 15.10 11.45 9.36
C ALA A 180 16.14 10.55 10.04
N GLY A 181 16.59 9.51 9.33
CA GLY A 181 17.59 8.59 9.85
C GLY A 181 17.27 7.15 9.45
N PRO A 182 17.65 6.15 10.27
CA PRO A 182 17.69 4.73 9.86
C PRO A 182 16.31 4.12 9.60
N ALA A 183 15.23 4.79 10.01
CA ALA A 183 13.88 4.38 9.67
C ALA A 183 13.55 4.61 8.18
N TYR A 184 14.31 5.43 7.46
CA TYR A 184 14.15 5.69 6.03
C TYR A 184 15.36 5.17 5.26
N ALA A 185 15.13 4.51 4.13
CA ALA A 185 16.22 3.95 3.31
C ALA A 185 17.17 5.04 2.79
N ALA A 186 16.64 6.23 2.48
CA ALA A 186 17.43 7.38 2.09
C ALA A 186 18.14 8.09 3.25
N GLY A 187 17.86 7.73 4.50
CA GLY A 187 18.23 8.52 5.67
C GLY A 187 17.56 9.90 5.73
N SER A 188 16.57 10.15 4.85
CA SER A 188 15.93 11.45 4.61
C SER A 188 14.44 11.27 4.33
N LEU A 189 13.66 12.31 4.65
CA LEU A 189 12.24 12.40 4.28
C LEU A 189 12.03 13.17 2.97
N ASN A 190 13.02 13.94 2.52
CA ASN A 190 12.88 14.85 1.38
C ASN A 190 13.12 14.11 0.05
N ASN A 191 12.25 14.33 -0.93
CA ASN A 191 12.31 13.71 -2.26
C ASN A 191 13.64 13.94 -3.00
N THR A 192 14.31 15.06 -2.75
CA THR A 192 15.58 15.41 -3.42
C THR A 192 16.76 14.55 -2.98
N ALA A 193 16.61 13.70 -1.96
CA ALA A 193 17.65 12.77 -1.56
C ALA A 193 18.07 11.88 -2.74
N VAL A 194 19.39 11.68 -2.91
CA VAL A 194 19.98 10.93 -4.05
C VAL A 194 19.35 9.55 -4.24
N TYR A 195 18.99 8.89 -3.14
CA TYR A 195 18.30 7.61 -3.17
C TYR A 195 16.96 7.69 -3.92
N TYR A 196 16.09 8.64 -3.57
CA TYR A 196 14.77 8.77 -4.20
C TYR A 196 14.87 9.30 -5.63
N THR A 197 15.71 10.30 -5.89
CA THR A 197 15.88 10.85 -7.26
C THR A 197 16.48 9.83 -8.23
N GLY A 198 17.32 8.90 -7.74
CA GLY A 198 17.83 7.77 -8.51
C GLY A 198 16.79 6.69 -8.83
N LEU A 199 15.73 6.58 -8.02
CA LEU A 199 14.65 5.60 -8.20
C LEU A 199 13.49 6.14 -9.03
N PHE A 200 13.12 7.40 -8.82
CA PHE A 200 11.91 7.99 -9.36
C PHE A 200 12.26 9.22 -10.19
N GLY A 201 12.27 9.05 -11.52
CA GLY A 201 12.36 10.19 -12.44
C GLY A 201 11.06 10.99 -12.50
N GLY A 202 11.14 12.21 -13.03
CA GLY A 202 9.97 13.08 -13.21
C GLY A 202 8.91 12.48 -14.14
N GLN A 203 7.65 12.73 -13.84
CA GLN A 203 6.49 12.24 -14.60
C GLN A 203 5.62 13.41 -15.08
N ALA A 204 5.16 13.37 -16.33
CA ALA A 204 4.11 14.27 -16.80
C ALA A 204 2.73 13.69 -16.46
N ALA A 205 1.70 14.54 -16.43
CA ALA A 205 0.32 14.07 -16.43
C ALA A 205 0.04 13.21 -17.69
N PRO A 206 -0.82 12.18 -17.60
CA PRO A 206 -1.25 11.42 -18.77
C PRO A 206 -1.86 12.31 -19.86
N ALA A 207 -1.65 11.95 -21.13
CA ALA A 207 -2.17 12.72 -22.26
C ALA A 207 -3.71 12.88 -22.22
N ALA A 208 -4.44 11.87 -21.75
CA ALA A 208 -5.88 11.96 -21.56
C ALA A 208 -6.26 12.99 -20.49
N GLN A 209 -5.53 13.02 -19.37
CA GLN A 209 -5.71 14.02 -18.33
C GLN A 209 -5.39 15.43 -18.83
N ILE A 210 -4.33 15.61 -19.62
CA ILE A 210 -4.00 16.91 -20.25
C ILE A 210 -5.14 17.35 -21.19
N GLY A 211 -5.76 16.41 -21.91
CA GLY A 211 -6.92 16.70 -22.76
C GLY A 211 -8.15 17.19 -21.98
N LEU A 212 -8.37 16.65 -20.78
CA LEU A 212 -9.46 17.07 -19.87
C LEU A 212 -9.12 18.36 -19.09
N PHE A 213 -7.84 18.52 -18.71
CA PHE A 213 -7.34 19.59 -17.86
C PHE A 213 -6.05 20.19 -18.47
N PRO A 214 -6.16 21.12 -19.43
CA PRO A 214 -5.01 21.66 -20.16
C PRO A 214 -3.96 22.38 -19.30
N GLY A 215 -4.29 22.73 -18.06
CA GLY A 215 -3.36 23.30 -17.08
C GLY A 215 -2.34 22.31 -16.50
N GLN A 216 -2.45 21.01 -16.79
CA GLN A 216 -1.54 19.95 -16.34
C GLN A 216 -0.23 19.91 -17.12
N THR A 217 0.45 21.06 -17.21
CA THR A 217 1.71 21.21 -17.94
C THR A 217 2.92 20.94 -17.04
N GLY A 218 4.01 20.44 -17.63
CA GLY A 218 5.28 20.23 -16.93
C GLY A 218 5.52 18.77 -16.54
N VAL A 219 6.47 18.56 -15.65
CA VAL A 219 6.85 17.24 -15.11
C VAL A 219 7.06 17.36 -13.61
N THR A 220 6.81 16.29 -12.88
CA THR A 220 7.09 16.25 -11.44
C THR A 220 8.59 16.38 -11.19
N ASP A 221 8.97 16.87 -10.01
CA ASP A 221 10.35 16.85 -9.58
C ASP A 221 10.83 15.39 -9.40
N PRO A 222 12.11 15.09 -9.67
CA PRO A 222 12.68 13.78 -9.36
C PRO A 222 12.50 13.41 -7.88
N GLY A 223 12.38 12.12 -7.62
CA GLY A 223 12.17 11.56 -6.28
C GLY A 223 10.72 11.61 -5.80
N THR A 224 9.78 12.12 -6.60
CA THR A 224 8.35 12.18 -6.26
C THR A 224 7.58 10.94 -6.76
N LEU A 225 6.40 10.70 -6.20
CA LEU A 225 5.56 9.55 -6.56
C LEU A 225 4.38 9.89 -7.49
N GLY A 226 4.12 11.18 -7.77
CA GLY A 226 2.97 11.63 -8.53
C GLY A 226 2.94 11.19 -10.01
N PHE A 227 1.72 11.18 -10.57
CA PHE A 227 1.41 10.94 -11.99
C PHE A 227 1.92 9.62 -12.59
N LYS A 228 2.12 8.60 -11.75
CA LYS A 228 2.42 7.24 -12.19
C LYS A 228 1.83 6.24 -11.20
N TRP A 229 1.29 5.13 -11.71
CA TRP A 229 0.91 4.00 -10.87
C TRP A 229 2.14 3.41 -10.18
N ARG A 230 2.08 3.34 -8.86
CA ARG A 230 3.12 2.78 -8.01
C ARG A 230 2.64 1.46 -7.43
N ASP A 231 3.47 0.43 -7.58
CA ASP A 231 3.29 -0.83 -6.87
C ASP A 231 3.76 -0.63 -5.44
N VAL A 232 2.81 -0.58 -4.50
CA VAL A 232 3.11 -0.34 -3.09
C VAL A 232 2.95 -1.63 -2.30
N VAL A 233 3.97 -1.92 -1.49
CA VAL A 233 4.00 -3.09 -0.64
C VAL A 233 4.29 -2.66 0.79
N VAL A 234 3.41 -3.03 1.73
CA VAL A 234 3.69 -3.00 3.16
C VAL A 234 3.78 -4.43 3.66
N GLN A 235 4.96 -4.86 4.09
CA GLN A 235 5.17 -6.19 4.66
C GLN A 235 5.38 -6.11 6.16
N LYS A 236 4.61 -6.88 6.92
CA LYS A 236 4.79 -7.08 8.35
C LYS A 236 5.43 -8.44 8.61
N THR A 237 6.57 -8.44 9.30
CA THR A 237 7.25 -9.63 9.83
C THR A 237 7.56 -9.41 11.30
N GLY A 238 6.96 -10.21 12.19
CA GLY A 238 6.98 -9.95 13.62
C GLY A 238 6.38 -8.57 13.93
N THR A 239 7.17 -7.68 14.51
CA THR A 239 6.76 -6.29 14.81
C THR A 239 7.22 -5.28 13.75
N ILE A 240 8.01 -5.72 12.77
CA ILE A 240 8.61 -4.84 11.78
C ILE A 240 7.68 -4.71 10.57
N LEU A 241 7.39 -3.47 10.18
CA LEU A 241 6.68 -3.14 8.95
C LEU A 241 7.64 -2.45 7.99
N THR A 242 7.84 -3.00 6.80
CA THR A 242 8.57 -2.34 5.72
C THR A 242 7.59 -1.79 4.69
N TRP A 243 7.82 -0.57 4.25
CA TRP A 243 7.12 0.05 3.13
C TRP A 243 8.06 0.11 1.92
N SER A 244 7.63 -0.47 0.80
CA SER A 244 8.34 -0.42 -0.48
C SER A 244 7.47 0.15 -1.60
N VAL A 245 8.12 0.80 -2.56
CA VAL A 245 7.51 1.35 -3.79
C VAL A 245 8.28 0.85 -4.99
N ASP A 246 7.58 0.27 -5.97
CA ASP A 246 8.16 -0.30 -7.20
C ASP A 246 9.31 -1.29 -6.88
N GLY A 247 9.18 -2.05 -5.78
CA GLY A 247 10.17 -3.00 -5.29
C GLY A 247 11.33 -2.40 -4.46
N ASN A 248 11.35 -1.09 -4.20
CA ASN A 248 12.41 -0.41 -3.46
C ASN A 248 11.96 -0.03 -2.05
N LEU A 249 12.76 -0.35 -1.03
CA LEU A 249 12.46 0.00 0.36
C LEU A 249 12.46 1.53 0.54
N ILE A 250 11.42 2.05 1.19
CA ILE A 250 11.26 3.47 1.51
C ILE A 250 11.47 3.69 3.00
N ALA A 251 10.70 3.00 3.84
CA ALA A 251 10.78 3.16 5.29
C ALA A 251 10.49 1.85 6.03
N THR A 252 10.98 1.79 7.27
CA THR A 252 10.80 0.68 8.19
C THR A 252 10.23 1.21 9.51
N GLY A 253 9.02 0.77 9.85
CA GLY A 253 8.38 1.00 11.14
C GLY A 253 8.50 -0.22 12.06
N ASP A 254 8.41 0.02 13.36
CA ASP A 254 8.34 -1.03 14.37
C ASP A 254 7.11 -0.81 15.25
N SER A 255 6.18 -1.75 15.18
CA SER A 255 4.93 -1.74 15.93
C SER A 255 5.11 -2.04 17.42
N ALA A 256 6.23 -2.63 17.84
CA ALA A 256 6.50 -2.88 19.26
C ALA A 256 6.60 -1.58 20.06
N ALA A 257 7.05 -0.51 19.41
CA ALA A 257 7.20 0.82 19.99
C ALA A 257 5.97 1.71 19.74
N ALA A 258 4.84 1.15 19.28
CA ALA A 258 3.66 1.89 18.87
C ALA A 258 2.46 1.65 19.79
N THR A 259 1.70 2.72 20.08
CA THR A 259 0.35 2.64 20.62
C THR A 259 -0.61 2.45 19.47
N LEU A 260 -1.00 1.21 19.25
CA LEU A 260 -1.98 0.82 18.24
C LEU A 260 -3.39 0.82 18.84
N SER A 261 -4.38 1.11 18.00
CA SER A 261 -5.79 1.08 18.40
C SER A 261 -6.51 -0.21 17.98
N GLY A 262 -5.91 -0.99 17.08
CA GLY A 262 -6.43 -2.26 16.61
C GLY A 262 -5.43 -2.95 15.69
N ASP A 263 -5.93 -3.82 14.83
CA ASP A 263 -5.13 -4.64 13.91
C ASP A 263 -5.63 -4.53 12.45
N ASN A 264 -6.34 -3.44 12.12
CA ASN A 264 -6.87 -3.23 10.77
C ASN A 264 -5.91 -2.39 9.91
N ILE A 265 -6.07 -2.48 8.59
CA ILE A 265 -5.41 -1.62 7.61
C ILE A 265 -6.24 -0.36 7.38
N PHE A 266 -5.61 0.66 6.80
CA PHE A 266 -6.31 1.83 6.27
C PHE A 266 -5.61 2.41 5.04
N PHE A 267 -6.37 3.22 4.31
CA PHE A 267 -5.92 4.04 3.18
C PHE A 267 -6.53 5.42 3.31
N GLY A 268 -5.87 6.46 2.81
CA GLY A 268 -6.36 7.83 2.98
C GLY A 268 -5.54 8.88 2.26
N ILE A 269 -5.88 10.14 2.57
CA ILE A 269 -5.12 11.34 2.20
C ILE A 269 -5.25 12.36 3.34
N PHE A 270 -4.24 13.19 3.52
CA PHE A 270 -4.33 14.33 4.42
C PHE A 270 -3.59 15.56 3.90
N ASP A 271 -4.11 16.72 4.27
CA ASP A 271 -3.48 18.01 4.08
C ASP A 271 -2.75 18.44 5.35
N ILE A 272 -1.52 18.91 5.16
CA ILE A 272 -0.58 19.36 6.19
C ILE A 272 -0.49 20.88 6.27
N ASN A 273 -1.23 21.58 5.41
CA ASN A 273 -1.20 23.03 5.26
C ASN A 273 -2.42 23.68 5.94
N ALA A 274 -2.24 24.94 6.32
CA ALA A 274 -3.31 25.78 6.89
C ALA A 274 -4.05 26.60 5.82
N SER A 275 -4.05 26.11 4.59
CA SER A 275 -4.69 26.71 3.41
C SER A 275 -5.18 25.60 2.49
N SER A 276 -6.22 25.85 1.71
CA SER A 276 -6.68 24.95 0.65
C SER A 276 -6.24 25.48 -0.71
N SER A 277 -6.39 24.65 -1.74
CA SER A 277 -6.20 25.12 -3.10
C SER A 277 -7.18 26.24 -3.46
N THR A 278 -6.73 27.15 -4.31
CA THR A 278 -7.55 28.17 -4.95
C THR A 278 -7.84 27.85 -6.41
N ASP A 279 -7.37 26.71 -6.90
CA ASP A 279 -7.58 26.23 -8.26
C ASP A 279 -9.00 25.67 -8.40
N VAL A 280 -9.66 25.98 -9.52
CA VAL A 280 -10.99 25.39 -9.83
C VAL A 280 -10.91 23.87 -10.06
N ASN A 281 -9.70 23.35 -10.27
CA ASN A 281 -9.41 21.94 -10.42
C ASN A 281 -8.77 21.33 -9.15
N ASP A 282 -9.03 21.90 -7.97
CA ASP A 282 -8.61 21.37 -6.67
C ASP A 282 -8.96 19.89 -6.45
N HIS A 283 -10.05 19.41 -7.06
CA HIS A 283 -10.44 18.01 -7.08
C HIS A 283 -9.38 17.09 -7.71
N LEU A 284 -8.43 17.62 -8.49
CA LEU A 284 -7.30 16.85 -8.99
C LEU A 284 -6.30 16.49 -7.89
N ILE A 285 -6.32 17.16 -6.73
CA ILE A 285 -5.52 16.85 -5.55
C ILE A 285 -6.14 15.66 -4.83
N THR A 286 -5.63 14.47 -5.15
CA THR A 286 -6.28 13.23 -4.73
C THR A 286 -5.31 12.07 -4.65
N ALA A 287 -5.64 11.11 -3.79
CA ALA A 287 -5.02 9.80 -3.76
C ALA A 287 -6.03 8.77 -4.27
N VAL A 288 -5.60 7.95 -5.23
CA VAL A 288 -6.37 6.81 -5.75
C VAL A 288 -5.63 5.53 -5.41
N TYR A 289 -6.37 4.57 -4.88
CA TYR A 289 -5.89 3.23 -4.54
C TYR A 289 -6.73 2.20 -5.28
N ASP A 290 -6.08 1.17 -5.79
CA ASP A 290 -6.72 0.08 -6.53
C ASP A 290 -6.05 -1.26 -6.21
N ASN A 291 -6.74 -2.36 -6.50
CA ASN A 291 -6.22 -3.73 -6.39
C ASN A 291 -5.62 -4.06 -5.02
N ILE A 292 -6.35 -3.74 -3.94
CA ILE A 292 -5.88 -4.00 -2.58
C ILE A 292 -5.93 -5.50 -2.34
N VAL A 293 -4.80 -6.07 -1.93
CA VAL A 293 -4.68 -7.48 -1.53
C VAL A 293 -3.88 -7.58 -0.24
N VAL A 294 -4.41 -8.31 0.73
CA VAL A 294 -3.68 -8.74 1.92
C VAL A 294 -3.43 -10.24 1.82
N THR A 295 -2.17 -10.65 1.89
CA THR A 295 -1.76 -12.06 1.85
C THR A 295 -0.96 -12.43 3.08
N GLN A 296 -1.21 -13.60 3.65
CA GLN A 296 -0.39 -14.14 4.72
C GLN A 296 1.04 -14.41 4.24
N VAL A 297 2.05 -14.13 5.06
CA VAL A 297 3.43 -14.59 4.81
C VAL A 297 3.59 -15.96 5.49
N PRO A 298 3.89 -17.05 4.76
CA PRO A 298 4.04 -18.36 5.36
C PRO A 298 5.21 -18.42 6.34
N GLU A 299 4.98 -18.99 7.52
CA GLU A 299 6.05 -19.27 8.49
C GLU A 299 7.09 -20.24 7.88
N PRO A 300 8.40 -20.09 8.19
CA PRO A 300 9.46 -20.92 7.60
C PRO A 300 9.23 -22.44 7.74
N THR A 301 8.56 -22.86 8.82
CA THR A 301 8.25 -24.27 9.10
C THR A 301 7.23 -24.85 8.13
N ALA A 302 6.29 -24.04 7.61
CA ALA A 302 5.33 -24.46 6.61
C ALA A 302 6.01 -24.76 5.25
N ALA A 303 7.05 -23.99 4.90
CA ALA A 303 7.87 -24.24 3.72
C ALA A 303 8.75 -25.51 3.87
N LEU A 304 9.32 -25.72 5.07
CA LEU A 304 10.14 -26.89 5.40
C LEU A 304 9.35 -28.21 5.42
N LEU A 305 8.13 -28.24 5.96
CA LEU A 305 7.27 -29.43 5.94
C LEU A 305 6.90 -29.86 4.52
N GLY A 306 6.70 -28.91 3.60
CA GLY A 306 6.54 -29.19 2.17
C GLY A 306 7.80 -29.84 1.54
N GLY A 307 8.98 -29.35 1.89
CA GLY A 307 10.27 -29.86 1.37
C GLY A 307 10.68 -31.24 1.92
N VAL A 308 10.40 -31.52 3.19
CA VAL A 308 10.71 -32.81 3.82
C VAL A 308 9.77 -33.91 3.31
N GLY A 309 8.48 -33.61 3.08
CA GLY A 309 7.53 -34.54 2.47
C GLY A 309 7.98 -35.03 1.09
N LEU A 310 8.53 -34.13 0.27
CA LEU A 310 9.04 -34.45 -1.07
C LEU A 310 10.31 -35.33 -1.02
N SER A 311 11.19 -35.07 -0.05
CA SER A 311 12.44 -35.81 0.14
C SER A 311 12.20 -37.27 0.57
N MET A 312 11.19 -37.52 1.41
CA MET A 312 10.79 -38.87 1.80
C MET A 312 10.14 -39.66 0.65
N MET A 313 9.41 -39.00 -0.27
CA MET A 313 8.88 -39.65 -1.48
C MET A 313 9.97 -40.05 -2.47
N ILE A 314 10.99 -39.20 -2.68
CA ILE A 314 12.11 -39.52 -3.59
C ILE A 314 12.98 -40.66 -3.01
N GLY A 315 13.22 -40.64 -1.70
CA GLY A 315 13.96 -41.71 -1.01
C GLY A 315 13.26 -43.08 -1.05
N SER A 316 11.93 -43.10 -0.95
CA SER A 316 11.14 -44.35 -1.00
C SER A 316 11.00 -44.92 -2.42
N LEU A 317 11.02 -44.07 -3.46
CA LEU A 317 11.06 -44.51 -4.86
C LEU A 317 12.42 -45.09 -5.27
N ARG A 318 13.53 -44.60 -4.71
CA ARG A 318 14.87 -45.16 -4.96
C ARG A 318 15.09 -46.53 -4.32
N ARG A 319 14.53 -46.79 -3.13
CA ARG A 319 14.65 -48.09 -2.45
C ARG A 319 13.83 -49.23 -3.07
N ARG A 320 12.91 -48.94 -4.01
CA ARG A 320 12.12 -49.95 -4.72
C ARG A 320 12.75 -50.42 -6.04
N ARG A 321 13.93 -49.92 -6.41
CA ARG A 321 14.65 -50.27 -7.64
C ARG A 321 16.00 -50.97 -7.39
N SER A 322 16.26 -51.42 -6.17
CA SER A 322 17.44 -52.20 -5.78
C SER A 322 17.02 -53.56 -5.24
#